data_AF-A0A5C9BU21-F1
#
_entry.id   AF-A0A5C9BU21-F1
#
_cell.length_a   1.000
_cell.length_b   1.000
_cell.length_c   1.000
_cell.angle_alpha   90.00
_cell.angle_beta   90.00
_cell.angle_gamma   90.00
#
_symmetry.space_group_name_H-M   'P 1'
#
loop_
_entity.id
_entity.type
_entity.pdbx_description
1 polymer ?
#
loop_
_entity_poly.entity_id
_entity_poly.type
_entity_poly.pdbx_seq_one_letter_code
_entity_poly.pdbx_strand_id
1 'polypeptide(L)'
;MFKQLKEKWQVSWFQFILIFSTFALGGSLCGYLARQILQASPIEKGTEYVILYIVLMTILWPICVLVVSIPFGQFPFFKGYLGRIWQKMRKKKP
;
A
#
# COMPACT_ATOMS: atom_id res chain seq x y z
N MET A 1 17.99 -10.87 -0.27
CA MET A 1 16.64 -10.24 -0.22
C MET A 1 16.36 -9.34 -1.43
N PHE A 2 17.05 -8.21 -1.63
CA PHE A 2 16.70 -7.26 -2.71
C PHE A 2 16.85 -7.82 -4.13
N LYS A 3 17.91 -8.59 -4.42
CA LYS A 3 18.09 -9.27 -5.73
C LYS A 3 16.93 -10.23 -6.04
N GLN A 4 16.50 -11.04 -5.07
CA GLN A 4 15.38 -11.97 -5.21
C GLN A 4 14.05 -11.24 -5.48
N LEU A 5 13.80 -10.10 -4.83
CA LEU A 5 12.60 -9.29 -5.09
C LEU A 5 12.62 -8.68 -6.48
N LYS A 6 13.77 -8.12 -6.89
CA LYS A 6 13.97 -7.59 -8.25
C LYS A 6 13.73 -8.67 -9.30
N GLU A 7 14.30 -9.86 -9.13
CA GLU A 7 14.13 -11.00 -10.04
C GLU A 7 12.69 -11.51 -10.04
N LYS A 8 12.04 -11.62 -8.87
CA LYS A 8 10.63 -12.01 -8.76
C LYS A 8 9.68 -11.04 -9.46
N TRP A 9 10.01 -9.76 -9.44
CA TRP A 9 9.23 -8.71 -10.08
C TRP A 9 9.63 -8.45 -11.54
N GLN A 10 10.77 -9.00 -11.99
CA GLN A 10 11.32 -8.83 -13.34
C GLN A 10 11.50 -7.35 -13.71
N VAL A 11 12.01 -6.54 -12.78
CA VAL A 11 12.19 -5.09 -12.95
C VAL A 11 13.66 -4.68 -13.04
N SER A 12 13.94 -3.56 -13.71
CA SER A 12 15.28 -2.97 -13.72
C SER A 12 15.67 -2.42 -12.34
N TRP A 13 16.95 -2.13 -12.13
CA TRP A 13 17.41 -1.53 -10.85
C TRP A 13 16.78 -0.15 -10.60
N PHE A 14 16.58 0.64 -11.65
CA PHE A 14 15.92 1.94 -11.56
C PHE A 14 14.46 1.79 -11.15
N GLN A 15 13.70 0.93 -11.84
CA GLN A 15 12.31 0.62 -11.49
C GLN A 15 12.19 0.08 -10.06
N PHE A 16 13.12 -0.79 -9.65
CA PHE A 16 13.16 -1.34 -8.30
C PHE A 16 13.25 -0.24 -7.24
N ILE A 17 14.13 0.75 -7.42
CA ILE A 17 14.25 1.89 -6.51
C ILE A 17 12.95 2.71 -6.50
N LEU A 18 12.38 3.02 -7.68
CA LEU A 18 11.12 3.78 -7.74
C LEU A 18 9.95 3.04 -7.06
N ILE A 19 9.88 1.72 -7.20
CA ILE A 19 8.88 0.88 -6.54
C ILE A 19 9.05 0.95 -5.02
N PHE A 20 10.27 0.83 -4.50
CA PHE A 20 10.54 0.94 -3.06
C PHE A 20 10.22 2.34 -2.52
N SER A 21 10.59 3.40 -3.25
CA SER A 21 10.21 4.76 -2.92
C SER A 21 8.69 4.94 -2.91
N THR A 22 7.99 4.36 -3.87
CA THR A 22 6.52 4.39 -3.94
C THR A 22 5.89 3.65 -2.75
N PHE A 23 6.45 2.51 -2.33
CA PHE A 23 5.99 1.81 -1.13
C PHE A 23 6.19 2.63 0.14
N ALA A 24 7.36 3.25 0.30
CA ALA A 24 7.66 4.10 1.45
C ALA A 24 6.74 5.32 1.52
N LEU A 25 6.62 6.06 0.41
CA LEU A 25 5.77 7.24 0.31
C LEU A 25 4.28 6.90 0.41
N GLY A 26 3.83 5.85 -0.27
CA GLY A 26 2.45 5.36 -0.20
C GLY A 26 2.07 4.86 1.20
N GLY A 27 2.98 4.20 1.90
CA GLY A 27 2.82 3.79 3.29
C GLY A 27 2.70 4.98 4.25
N SER A 28 3.60 5.95 4.13
CA SER A 28 3.57 7.19 4.92
C SER A 28 2.30 8.00 4.67
N LEU A 29 1.89 8.15 3.40
CA LEU A 29 0.64 8.83 3.03
C LEU A 29 -0.58 8.11 3.62
N CYS A 30 -0.61 6.78 3.54
CA CYS A 30 -1.70 5.98 4.10
C CYS A 30 -1.82 6.15 5.62
N GLY A 31 -0.71 6.08 6.35
CA GLY A 31 -0.71 6.27 7.81
C GLY A 31 -1.14 7.68 8.20
N TYR A 32 -0.68 8.69 7.46
CA TYR A 32 -1.12 10.06 7.64
C TYR A 32 -2.64 10.21 7.43
N LEU A 33 -3.18 9.71 6.32
CA LEU A 33 -4.60 9.80 6.01
C LEU A 33 -5.47 9.02 7.00
N ALA A 34 -5.07 7.80 7.40
CA ALA A 34 -5.79 7.03 8.41
C ALA A 34 -5.85 7.77 9.76
N ARG A 35 -4.77 8.44 10.14
CA ARG A 35 -4.73 9.31 11.32
C ARG A 35 -5.64 10.52 11.18
N GLN A 36 -5.63 11.19 10.02
CA GLN A 36 -6.53 12.34 9.77
C GLN A 36 -8.01 11.94 9.87
N ILE A 37 -8.39 10.80 9.27
CA ILE A 37 -9.76 10.27 9.32
C ILE A 37 -10.19 10.00 10.78
N LEU A 38 -9.32 9.37 11.58
CA LEU A 38 -9.65 9.08 12.97
C LEU A 38 -9.67 10.32 13.86
N GLN A 39 -8.79 11.30 13.61
CA GLN A 39 -8.81 12.57 14.35
C GLN A 39 -10.06 13.40 14.05
N ALA A 40 -10.67 13.22 12.87
CA ALA A 40 -11.96 13.81 12.52
C ALA A 40 -13.16 13.07 13.13
N SER A 41 -12.95 11.91 13.74
CA SER A 41 -13.98 11.13 14.42
C SER A 41 -13.96 11.41 15.94
N PRO A 42 -15.07 11.19 16.66
CA PRO A 42 -15.13 11.39 18.12
C PRO A 42 -14.42 10.28 18.92
N ILE A 43 -13.64 9.41 18.27
CA ILE A 43 -13.01 8.25 18.89
C ILE A 43 -11.76 8.70 19.68
N GLU A 44 -11.78 8.46 20.98
CA GLU A 44 -10.63 8.72 21.85
C GLU A 44 -9.48 7.76 21.58
N LYS A 45 -8.26 8.16 21.94
CA LYS A 45 -7.03 7.36 21.75
C LYS A 45 -6.98 6.18 22.74
N GLY A 46 -7.79 5.16 22.49
CA GLY A 46 -7.83 3.89 23.21
C GLY A 46 -7.50 2.70 22.30
N THR A 47 -7.85 1.49 22.76
CA THR A 47 -7.65 0.26 22.00
C THR A 47 -8.46 0.27 20.69
N GLU A 48 -9.68 0.80 20.73
CA GLU A 48 -10.58 0.93 19.59
C GLU A 48 -9.97 1.80 18.49
N TYR A 49 -9.32 2.90 18.88
CA TYR A 49 -8.61 3.78 17.94
C TYR A 49 -7.50 3.04 17.21
N VAL A 50 -6.71 2.24 17.93
CA VAL A 50 -5.61 1.47 17.33
C VAL A 50 -6.14 0.41 16.36
N ILE A 51 -7.19 -0.33 16.75
CA ILE A 51 -7.81 -1.33 15.88
C ILE A 51 -8.34 -0.66 14.62
N LEU A 52 -9.11 0.43 14.75
CA LEU A 52 -9.65 1.15 13.61
C LEU A 52 -8.55 1.76 12.75
N TYR A 53 -7.45 2.24 13.34
CA TYR A 53 -6.30 2.77 12.61
C TYR A 53 -5.68 1.70 11.71
N ILE A 54 -5.47 0.49 12.22
CA ILE A 54 -4.91 -0.63 11.45
C ILE A 54 -5.87 -1.05 10.32
N VAL A 55 -7.17 -1.13 10.60
CA VAL A 55 -8.19 -1.46 9.59
C VAL A 55 -8.23 -0.40 8.50
N LEU A 56 -8.31 0.88 8.87
CA LEU A 56 -8.31 2.00 7.92
C LEU A 56 -7.04 2.02 7.08
N MET A 57 -5.86 1.90 7.70
CA MET A 57 -4.61 1.83 6.96
C MET A 57 -4.61 0.69 5.94
N THR A 58 -5.09 -0.49 6.32
CA THR A 58 -5.12 -1.65 5.41
C THR A 58 -6.02 -1.39 4.20
N ILE A 59 -7.16 -0.74 4.40
CA ILE A 59 -8.12 -0.41 3.34
C ILE A 59 -7.63 0.75 2.47
N LEU A 60 -7.02 1.78 3.07
CA LEU A 60 -6.51 2.95 2.36
C LEU A 60 -5.24 2.65 1.56
N TRP A 61 -4.41 1.73 2.04
CA TRP A 61 -3.10 1.44 1.46
C TRP A 61 -3.10 1.18 -0.05
N PRO A 62 -3.96 0.30 -0.63
CA PRO A 62 -3.98 0.09 -2.07
C PRO A 62 -4.27 1.37 -2.86
N ILE A 63 -5.10 2.27 -2.32
CA ILE A 63 -5.42 3.56 -2.93
C ILE A 63 -4.19 4.48 -2.86
N CYS A 64 -3.57 4.61 -1.69
CA CYS A 64 -2.42 5.49 -1.47
C CYS A 64 -1.22 5.10 -2.36
N VAL A 65 -0.93 3.80 -2.44
CA VAL A 65 0.16 3.29 -3.28
C VAL A 65 -0.11 3.54 -4.77
N LEU A 66 -1.35 3.38 -5.23
CA LEU A 66 -1.71 3.69 -6.61
C LEU A 66 -1.56 5.19 -6.91
N VAL A 67 -2.05 6.07 -6.04
CA VAL A 67 -1.92 7.53 -6.21
C VAL A 67 -0.45 7.94 -6.27
N VAL A 68 0.36 7.48 -5.32
CA VAL A 68 1.80 7.79 -5.30
C VAL A 68 2.53 7.18 -6.50
N SER A 69 2.08 6.03 -7.02
CA SER A 69 2.75 5.41 -8.18
C SER A 69 2.62 6.19 -9.49
N ILE A 70 1.67 7.14 -9.60
CA ILE A 70 1.44 7.96 -10.79
C ILE A 70 2.65 8.87 -11.10
N PRO A 71 3.10 9.76 -10.19
CA PRO A 71 4.26 10.62 -10.46
C PRO A 71 5.57 9.85 -10.67
N PHE A 72 5.68 8.63 -10.13
CA PHE A 72 6.85 7.76 -10.30
C PHE A 72 6.78 6.86 -11.56
N GLY A 73 5.70 6.92 -12.34
CA GLY A 73 5.51 6.09 -13.53
C GLY A 73 5.38 4.59 -13.25
N GLN A 74 5.17 4.19 -11.98
CA GLN A 74 5.04 2.78 -11.57
C GLN A 74 3.58 2.31 -11.50
N PHE A 75 2.62 3.12 -11.95
CA PHE A 75 1.20 2.78 -11.90
C PHE A 75 0.83 1.44 -12.57
N PRO A 76 1.30 1.10 -13.79
CA PRO A 76 1.00 -0.20 -14.40
C PRO A 76 1.52 -1.37 -13.57
N PHE A 77 2.70 -1.22 -12.96
CA PHE A 77 3.29 -2.22 -12.07
C PHE A 77 2.39 -2.44 -10.84
N PHE A 78 2.00 -1.37 -10.15
CA PHE A 78 1.20 -1.47 -8.92
C PHE A 78 -0.22 -1.93 -9.18
N LYS A 79 -0.86 -1.51 -10.29
CA LYS A 79 -2.16 -2.03 -10.71
C LYS A 79 -2.12 -3.55 -10.93
N GLY A 80 -1.09 -4.05 -11.63
CA GLY A 80 -0.90 -5.49 -11.83
C GLY A 80 -0.53 -6.25 -10.54
N TYR A 81 0.29 -5.63 -9.68
CA TYR A 81 0.67 -6.19 -8.37
C TYR A 81 -0.55 -6.35 -7.45
N LEU A 82 -1.33 -5.29 -7.28
CA LEU A 82 -2.56 -5.31 -6.47
C LEU A 82 -3.61 -6.24 -7.07
N GLY A 83 -3.76 -6.28 -8.40
CA GLY A 83 -4.65 -7.22 -9.07
C GLY A 83 -4.31 -8.69 -8.78
N ARG A 84 -3.02 -9.05 -8.79
CA ARG A 84 -2.56 -10.40 -8.42
C ARG A 84 -2.83 -10.73 -6.95
N ILE A 85 -2.65 -9.76 -6.04
CA ILE A 85 -2.98 -9.95 -4.62
C ILE A 85 -4.49 -10.16 -4.45
N TRP A 86 -5.30 -9.32 -5.08
CA TRP A 86 -6.76 -9.43 -5.04
C TRP A 86 -7.25 -10.78 -5.57
N GLN A 87 -6.70 -11.25 -6.69
CA GLN A 87 -7.03 -12.56 -7.23
C GLN A 87 -6.67 -13.70 -6.27
N LYS A 88 -5.55 -13.61 -5.54
CA LYS A 88 -5.18 -14.61 -4.52
C LYS A 88 -6.13 -14.59 -3.33
N MET A 89 -6.57 -13.41 -2.89
CA MET A 89 -7.58 -13.28 -1.84
C MET A 89 -8.92 -13.88 -2.29
N ARG A 90 -9.31 -13.67 -3.56
CA ARG A 90 -10.58 -14.13 -4.11
C ARG A 90 -10.61 -15.60 -4.52
N LYS A 91 -9.48 -16.16 -4.98
CA LYS A 91 -9.33 -17.60 -5.31
C LYS A 91 -9.25 -18.50 -4.07
N LYS A 92 -9.29 -17.93 -2.88
CA LYS A 92 -9.53 -18.66 -1.62
C LYS A 92 -11.03 -18.97 -1.50
N LYS A 93 -11.57 -19.77 -2.43
CA LYS A 93 -12.79 -20.56 -2.22
C LYS A 93 -12.33 -22.04 -2.20
N PRO A 94 -12.75 -22.85 -1.21
CA PRO A 94 -12.46 -24.29 -1.20
C PRO A 94 -13.00 -24.98 -2.46
#